data_AF-A0A5N6QJB9-F1
#
_entry.id   AF-A0A5N6QJB9-F1
#
_cell.length_a   1.000
_cell.length_b   1.000
_cell.length_c   1.000
_cell.angle_alpha   90.00
_cell.angle_beta   90.00
_cell.angle_gamma   90.00
#
_symmetry.space_group_name_H-M   'P 1'
#
loop_
_entity.id
_entity.type
_entity.pdbx_description
1 polymer ?
#
loop_
_entity_poly.entity_id
_entity_poly.type
_entity_poly.pdbx_seq_one_letter_code
_entity_poly.pdbx_strand_id
1 'polypeptide(L)'
;MRNPNMPLLFTYGNTTTTLYYHGIVVGEARRQAGRAEPRRTARMNVVVDVSTDRLLPECERGCEVEAIDDVQLFEDSGRAS
;
A
#
# COMPACT_ATOMS: atom_id res chain seq x y z
N MET A 1 8.93 -5.47 2.44
CA MET A 1 8.47 -6.81 2.03
C MET A 1 9.68 -7.64 1.56
N ARG A 2 9.89 -8.85 2.10
CA ARG A 2 11.01 -9.75 1.78
C ARG A 2 10.43 -11.10 1.36
N ASN A 3 10.73 -11.56 0.16
CA ASN A 3 10.34 -12.88 -0.34
C ASN A 3 11.47 -13.90 -0.08
N PRO A 4 11.27 -14.93 0.77
CA PRO A 4 12.28 -15.94 1.09
C PRO A 4 12.38 -17.11 0.09
N ASN A 5 11.44 -17.27 -0.84
CA ASN A 5 11.47 -18.35 -1.85
C ASN A 5 12.01 -17.82 -3.19
N MET A 6 13.05 -18.44 -3.75
CA MET A 6 13.52 -18.15 -5.12
C MET A 6 13.09 -19.32 -6.02
N PRO A 7 12.55 -19.15 -7.24
CA PRO A 7 12.42 -17.93 -8.05
C PRO A 7 10.98 -17.70 -8.56
N LEU A 8 10.20 -16.80 -7.96
CA LEU A 8 9.11 -16.16 -8.69
C LEU A 8 9.19 -14.66 -8.48
N LEU A 9 9.16 -13.95 -9.61
CA LEU A 9 8.92 -12.52 -9.65
C LEU A 9 7.49 -12.31 -9.13
N PHE A 10 7.31 -11.42 -8.17
CA PHE A 10 5.98 -11.07 -7.69
C PHE A 10 5.57 -9.77 -8.34
N THR A 11 4.36 -9.72 -8.87
CA THR A 11 3.75 -8.47 -9.29
C THR A 11 2.68 -8.08 -8.28
N TYR A 12 2.49 -6.80 -8.07
CA TYR A 12 1.41 -6.26 -7.25
C TYR A 12 0.63 -5.25 -8.09
N GLY A 13 -0.69 -5.26 -7.94
CA GLY A 13 -1.60 -4.41 -8.70
C GLY A 13 -1.72 -3.00 -8.14
N ASN A 14 -2.51 -2.17 -8.83
CA ASN A 14 -3.00 -0.92 -8.25
C ASN A 14 -3.94 -1.27 -7.10
N THR A 15 -3.71 -0.70 -5.93
CA THR A 15 -4.61 -0.83 -4.78
C THR A 15 -5.00 0.53 -4.27
N THR A 16 -6.22 0.63 -3.74
CA THR A 16 -6.67 1.78 -2.96
C THR A 16 -6.62 1.39 -1.49
N THR A 17 -5.88 2.15 -0.70
CA THR A 17 -5.74 1.99 0.74
C THR A 17 -6.65 3.01 1.42
N THR A 18 -7.51 2.57 2.33
CA THR A 18 -8.36 3.49 3.08
C THR A 18 -7.63 3.95 4.34
N LEU A 19 -7.72 5.24 4.64
CA LEU A 19 -7.13 5.85 5.83
C LEU A 19 -8.19 6.08 6.89
N TYR A 20 -7.88 5.69 8.12
CA TYR A 20 -8.76 5.83 9.26
C TYR A 20 -8.11 6.65 10.36
N TYR A 21 -8.95 7.43 11.04
CA TYR A 21 -8.62 8.06 12.30
C TYR A 21 -9.79 7.84 13.27
N HIS A 22 -9.51 7.24 14.43
CA HIS A 22 -10.54 6.79 15.39
C HIS A 22 -11.73 6.01 14.76
N GLY A 23 -11.45 5.21 13.72
CA GLY A 23 -12.47 4.43 13.00
C GLY A 23 -13.25 5.22 11.93
N ILE A 24 -12.97 6.51 11.74
CA ILE A 24 -13.58 7.36 10.72
C ILE A 24 -12.68 7.42 9.48
N VAL A 25 -13.27 7.29 8.29
CA VAL A 25 -12.54 7.42 7.03
C VAL A 25 -12.16 8.88 6.77
N VAL A 26 -10.86 9.15 6.76
CA VAL A 26 -10.28 10.49 6.57
C VAL A 26 -9.65 10.70 5.20
N GLY A 27 -9.44 9.63 4.44
CA GLY A 27 -8.88 9.72 3.09
C GLY A 27 -8.68 8.37 2.42
N GLU A 28 -8.17 8.44 1.19
CA GLU A 28 -7.78 7.28 0.39
C GLU A 28 -6.37 7.51 -0.16
N ALA A 29 -5.57 6.47 -0.16
CA ALA A 29 -4.28 6.46 -0.82
C ALA A 29 -4.32 5.55 -2.04
N ARG A 30 -3.68 5.98 -3.13
CA ARG A 30 -3.55 5.17 -4.34
C ARG A 30 -2.14 4.62 -4.43
N ARG A 31 -2.04 3.31 -4.60
CA ARG A 31 -0.80 2.61 -4.96
C ARG A 31 -0.75 2.32 -6.44
N GLN A 32 0.44 2.47 -6.98
CA GLN A 32 0.75 2.08 -8.34
C GLN A 32 1.20 0.62 -8.36
N ALA A 33 0.79 -0.10 -9.39
CA ALA A 33 1.24 -1.45 -9.67
C ALA A 33 2.75 -1.49 -9.87
N GLY A 34 3.36 -2.62 -9.53
CA GLY A 34 4.80 -2.78 -9.67
C GLY A 34 5.24 -4.22 -9.53
N ARG A 35 6.55 -4.42 -9.55
CA ARG A 35 7.19 -5.73 -9.51
C ARG A 35 8.22 -5.79 -8.39
N ALA A 36 8.30 -6.94 -7.74
CA ALA A 36 9.28 -7.25 -6.72
C ALA A 36 10.13 -8.44 -7.17
N GLU A 37 11.38 -8.13 -7.52
CA GLU A 37 12.34 -9.14 -7.93
C GLU A 37 12.69 -10.11 -6.78
N PRO A 38 13.03 -11.37 -7.11
CA PRO A 38 13.44 -12.35 -6.11
C PRO A 38 14.58 -11.83 -5.23
N ARG A 39 14.45 -12.03 -3.91
CA ARG A 39 15.46 -11.62 -2.90
C ARG A 39 15.79 -10.13 -2.89
N ARG A 40 14.98 -9.29 -3.55
CA ARG A 40 15.07 -7.84 -3.48
C ARG A 40 13.88 -7.27 -2.72
N THR A 41 14.07 -6.08 -2.17
CA THR A 41 12.98 -5.29 -1.62
C THR A 41 12.54 -4.31 -2.69
N ALA A 42 11.31 -4.45 -3.17
CA ALA A 42 10.69 -3.41 -3.98
C ALA A 42 10.37 -2.20 -3.09
N ARG A 43 10.76 -1.02 -3.55
CA ARG A 43 10.28 0.24 -2.99
C ARG A 43 9.07 0.68 -3.80
N MET A 44 8.03 1.11 -3.11
CA MET A 44 6.81 1.60 -3.74
C MET A 44 6.48 2.98 -3.17
N ASN A 45 6.17 3.90 -4.07
CA ASN A 45 5.68 5.22 -3.71
C ASN A 45 4.16 5.16 -3.61
N VAL A 46 3.63 5.77 -2.55
CA VAL A 46 2.19 5.87 -2.32
C VAL A 46 1.83 7.34 -2.34
N VAL A 47 0.80 7.69 -3.12
CA VAL A 47 0.22 9.03 -3.09
C VAL A 47 -1.02 8.97 -2.22
N VAL A 48 -1.03 9.79 -1.18
CA VAL A 48 -2.09 9.85 -0.18
C VAL A 48 -2.80 11.18 -0.35
N ASP A 49 -4.13 11.14 -0.52
CA ASP A 49 -4.97 12.33 -0.49
C ASP A 49 -5.79 12.31 0.80
N VAL A 50 -5.67 13.38 1.60
CA VAL A 50 -6.27 13.47 2.93
C VAL A 50 -7.13 14.71 2.99
N SER A 51 -8.40 14.53 3.37
CA SER A 51 -9.30 15.65 3.59
C SER A 51 -8.99 16.30 4.94
N THR A 52 -8.37 17.48 4.89
CA THR A 52 -8.08 18.27 6.09
C THR A 52 -9.33 18.64 6.87
N ASP A 53 -10.48 18.81 6.21
CA ASP A 53 -11.74 19.16 6.85
C ASP A 53 -12.25 18.06 7.79
N ARG A 54 -11.88 16.80 7.51
CA ARG A 54 -12.23 15.65 8.35
C ARG A 54 -11.14 15.35 9.38
N LEU A 55 -9.89 15.64 9.04
CA LEU A 55 -8.74 15.30 9.87
C LEU A 55 -8.46 16.35 10.96
N LEU A 56 -8.58 17.65 10.65
CA LEU A 56 -8.24 18.74 11.55
C LEU A 56 -9.12 18.85 12.80
N PRO A 57 -10.46 18.65 12.74
CA PRO A 57 -11.31 18.67 13.94
C PRO A 57 -10.89 17.61 14.97
N GLU A 58 -10.23 16.58 14.48
CA GLU A 58 -9.83 15.41 15.22
C GLU A 58 -8.35 15.47 15.68
N CYS A 59 -7.57 16.43 15.16
CA CYS A 59 -6.11 16.51 15.33
C CYS A 59 -5.62 17.43 16.45
N GLU A 60 -6.51 17.99 17.28
CA GLU A 60 -6.15 19.02 18.27
C GLU A 60 -5.16 18.56 19.37
N ARG A 61 -4.90 17.25 19.50
CA ARG A 61 -3.92 16.68 20.46
C ARG A 61 -2.93 15.69 19.85
N GLY A 62 -2.86 15.62 18.51
CA GLY A 62 -2.01 14.70 17.75
C GLY A 62 -2.80 13.63 17.02
N CYS A 63 -2.55 13.47 15.71
CA CYS A 63 -3.20 12.46 14.88
C CYS A 63 -2.29 11.22 14.69
N GLU A 64 -2.74 10.05 15.15
CA GLU A 64 -2.25 8.77 14.64
C GLU A 64 -3.23 8.24 13.59
N VAL A 65 -2.86 8.37 12.31
CA VAL A 65 -3.66 7.88 11.19
C VAL A 65 -3.24 6.47 10.84
N GLU A 66 -4.19 5.55 10.85
CA GLU A 66 -3.97 4.16 10.46
C GLU A 66 -4.30 3.97 8.98
N ALA A 67 -3.38 3.34 8.25
CA ALA A 67 -3.57 2.98 6.85
C ALA A 67 -3.73 1.46 6.75
N ILE A 68 -4.89 1.01 6.27
CA ILE A 68 -5.17 -0.43 6.08
C ILE A 68 -5.01 -0.76 4.59
N ASP A 69 -4.01 -1.59 4.28
CA ASP A 69 -3.61 -1.91 2.91
C ASP A 69 -3.80 -3.40 2.60
N ASP A 70 -4.69 -3.71 1.66
CA ASP A 70 -4.88 -5.05 1.11
C ASP A 70 -4.02 -5.24 -0.14
N VAL A 71 -2.73 -5.52 0.06
CA VAL A 71 -1.81 -5.76 -1.05
C VAL A 71 -2.06 -7.14 -1.65
N GLN A 72 -2.63 -7.17 -2.85
CA GLN A 72 -2.74 -8.39 -3.64
C GLN A 72 -1.42 -8.68 -4.36
N LEU A 73 -0.80 -9.81 -4.01
CA LEU A 73 0.38 -10.33 -4.68
C LEU A 73 -0.03 -11.36 -5.73
N PHE A 74 0.55 -11.22 -6.92
CA PHE A 74 0.41 -12.18 -7.99
C PHE A 74 1.77 -12.81 -8.26
N GLU A 75 1.81 -14.14 -8.23
CA GLU A 75 2.98 -14.92 -8.64
C GLU A 75 3.11 -14.91 -10.16
N ASP A 76 4.25 -14.41 -10.66
CA ASP A 76 4.51 -14.38 -12.10
C ASP A 76 5.06 -15.75 -12.53
N SER A 77 4.18 -16.57 -13.10
CA SER A 77 4.52 -17.89 -13.66
C SER A 77 5.24 -17.70 -14.99
N GLY A 78 6.53 -17.39 -14.92
CA GLY A 78 7.38 -17.22 -16.09
C GLY A 78 7.25 -18.40 -17.05
N ARG A 79 6.68 -18.16 -18.24
CA ARG A 79 6.85 -19.05 -19.39
C ARG A 79 8.32 -18.93 -19.82
N ALA A 80 9.10 -19.97 -19.54
CA ALA A 80 10.38 -20.16 -20.21
C ALA A 80 10.11 -20.39 -21.70
N SER A 81 10.38 -19.38 -22.51
CA SER A 81 10.52 -19.47 -23.97
C SER A 81 11.92 -19.91 -24.35
#